data_AF-A0A0A8L2C3-F1
#
_entry.id   AF-A0A0A8L2C3-F1
#
_cell.length_a   1.000
_cell.length_b   1.000
_cell.length_c   1.000
_cell.angle_alpha   90.00
_cell.angle_beta   90.00
_cell.angle_gamma   90.00
#
_symmetry.space_group_name_H-M   'P 1'
#
loop_
_entity.id
_entity.type
_entity.pdbx_description
1 polymer ?
#
loop_
_entity_poly.entity_id
_entity_poly.type
_entity_poly.pdbx_seq_one_letter_code
_entity_poly.pdbx_strand_id
1 'polypeptide(L)'
;MQKHGYIGEFEYIDDHRSGKIVVQLNGRLNKCGVISPRFNVKIADVEKWTANLLPARQFGYVILTTSAGIMDHEEAHRKHVSGKILGFVY
;
A
#
# COMPACT_ATOMS: atom_id res chain seq x y z
N MET A 1 -4.22 2.34 4.22
CA MET A 1 -4.82 3.57 3.65
C MET A 1 -5.45 4.44 4.73
N GLN A 2 -6.33 3.91 5.59
CA GLN A 2 -6.91 4.66 6.72
C GLN A 2 -5.86 5.18 7.71
N LYS A 3 -4.89 4.33 8.12
CA LYS A 3 -3.76 4.70 9.00
C LYS A 3 -2.98 5.94 8.52
N HIS A 4 -2.85 6.13 7.20
CA HIS A 4 -2.15 7.27 6.60
C HIS A 4 -3.10 8.41 6.18
N GLY A 5 -4.40 8.31 6.50
CA GLY A 5 -5.38 9.37 6.27
C GLY A 5 -5.83 9.56 4.82
N TYR A 6 -5.68 8.57 3.93
CA TYR A 6 -6.18 8.65 2.54
C TYR A 6 -7.68 8.34 2.40
N ILE A 7 -8.22 7.60 3.36
CA ILE A 7 -9.65 7.26 3.45
C ILE A 7 -10.14 7.56 4.86
N GLY A 8 -11.42 7.85 5.00
CA GLY A 8 -12.10 8.03 6.28
C GLY A 8 -12.52 6.69 6.89
N GLU A 9 -13.68 6.69 7.54
CA GLU A 9 -14.28 5.47 8.07
C GLU A 9 -14.66 4.50 6.96
N PHE A 10 -14.58 3.21 7.27
CA PHE A 10 -15.06 2.16 6.39
C PHE A 10 -15.90 1.17 7.20
N GLU A 11 -16.93 0.63 6.56
CA GLU A 11 -17.84 -0.34 7.15
C GLU A 11 -17.83 -1.62 6.32
N TYR A 12 -17.72 -2.76 7.01
CA TYR A 12 -17.88 -4.07 6.40
C TYR A 12 -19.31 -4.56 6.64
N ILE A 13 -20.05 -4.76 5.57
CA ILE A 13 -21.42 -5.28 5.59
C ILE A 13 -21.37 -6.75 5.20
N ASP A 14 -21.78 -7.62 6.11
CA ASP A 14 -21.86 -9.06 5.86
C ASP A 14 -23.17 -9.41 5.12
N ASP A 15 -23.05 -9.83 3.86
CA ASP A 15 -24.17 -10.28 3.04
C ASP A 15 -24.33 -11.81 3.02
N HIS A 16 -23.66 -12.52 3.94
CA HIS A 16 -23.55 -13.98 3.97
C HIS A 16 -22.95 -14.58 2.68
N ARG A 17 -22.29 -13.76 1.84
CA ARG A 17 -21.55 -14.18 0.66
C ARG A 17 -20.08 -13.81 0.79
N SER A 18 -19.63 -12.78 0.08
CA SER A 18 -18.25 -12.30 0.09
C SER A 18 -18.09 -10.99 0.85
N GLY A 19 -19.19 -10.45 1.39
CA GLY A 19 -19.23 -9.16 2.07
C GLY A 19 -19.16 -7.98 1.11
N LYS A 20 -19.46 -6.81 1.64
CA LYS A 20 -19.32 -5.52 0.96
C LYS A 20 -18.56 -4.57 1.87
N ILE A 21 -17.71 -3.74 1.28
CA ILE A 21 -16.98 -2.69 2.01
C ILE A 21 -17.48 -1.34 1.51
N VAL A 22 -18.07 -0.56 2.40
CA VAL A 22 -18.42 0.83 2.14
C VAL A 22 -17.31 1.70 2.71
N VAL A 23 -16.71 2.55 1.87
CA VAL A 23 -15.58 3.40 2.24
C VAL A 23 -15.96 4.86 2.10
N GLN A 24 -15.75 5.66 3.15
CA GLN A 24 -15.88 7.09 3.08
C GLN A 24 -14.60 7.73 2.50
N LEU A 25 -14.73 8.40 1.36
CA LEU A 25 -13.63 9.15 0.75
C LEU A 25 -13.55 10.55 1.36
N ASN A 26 -12.35 10.98 1.75
CA ASN A 26 -12.10 12.30 2.34
C ASN A 26 -11.50 13.31 1.33
N GLY A 27 -11.41 12.94 0.05
CA GLY A 27 -10.88 13.79 -1.03
C GLY A 27 -9.35 13.89 -1.11
N ARG A 28 -8.59 13.17 -0.27
CA ARG A 28 -7.10 13.23 -0.27
C ARG A 28 -6.43 12.18 -1.16
N LEU A 29 -7.20 11.25 -1.71
CA LEU A 29 -6.69 10.18 -2.57
C LEU A 29 -6.51 10.69 -4.00
N ASN A 30 -5.28 10.70 -4.52
CA ASN A 30 -5.03 11.02 -5.92
C ASN A 30 -5.13 9.77 -6.78
N LYS A 31 -4.41 8.70 -6.39
CA LYS A 31 -4.39 7.44 -7.10
C LYS A 31 -3.97 6.30 -6.18
N CYS A 32 -4.75 5.22 -6.19
CA CYS A 32 -4.31 3.91 -5.70
C CYS A 32 -4.27 2.91 -6.85
N GLY A 33 -3.33 1.99 -6.81
CA GLY A 33 -3.13 1.00 -7.87
C GLY A 33 -2.50 -0.28 -7.37
N VAL A 34 -2.84 -1.38 -8.02
CA VAL A 34 -2.22 -2.70 -7.80
C VAL A 34 -1.12 -2.92 -8.82
N ILE A 35 -0.06 -3.62 -8.42
CA ILE A 35 1.00 -4.06 -9.33
C ILE A 35 0.82 -5.56 -9.57
N SER A 36 0.61 -5.91 -10.83
CA SER A 36 0.47 -7.30 -11.28
C SER A 36 1.38 -7.54 -12.49
N PRO A 37 2.24 -8.58 -12.48
CA PRO A 37 2.44 -9.57 -11.41
C PRO A 37 3.05 -8.98 -10.12
N ARG A 38 2.85 -9.65 -8.99
CA ARG A 38 3.48 -9.27 -7.71
C ARG A 38 4.95 -9.66 -7.72
N PHE A 39 5.81 -8.74 -8.16
CA PHE A 39 7.24 -8.96 -8.25
C PHE A 39 7.90 -9.12 -6.88
N ASN A 40 8.91 -10.00 -6.80
CA ASN A 40 9.81 -10.08 -5.65
C ASN A 40 10.77 -8.89 -5.70
N VAL A 41 10.83 -8.13 -4.61
CA VAL A 41 11.68 -6.96 -4.46
C VAL A 41 12.73 -7.24 -3.40
N LYS A 42 14.00 -7.02 -3.70
CA LYS A 42 15.08 -7.05 -2.71
C LYS A 42 15.13 -5.71 -1.98
N ILE A 43 15.68 -5.68 -0.77
CA ILE A 43 15.82 -4.44 0.03
C ILE A 43 16.52 -3.33 -0.78
N ALA A 44 17.59 -3.68 -1.50
CA ALA A 44 18.33 -2.74 -2.35
C ALA A 44 17.51 -2.16 -3.52
N ASP A 45 16.47 -2.86 -3.97
CA ASP A 45 15.65 -2.44 -5.11
C ASP A 45 14.43 -1.60 -4.67
N VAL A 46 14.12 -1.53 -3.37
CA VAL A 46 12.94 -0.79 -2.86
C VAL A 46 13.00 0.69 -3.25
N GLU A 47 14.17 1.32 -3.16
CA GLU A 47 14.35 2.73 -3.57
C GLU A 47 14.05 2.94 -5.07
N LYS A 48 14.46 2.01 -5.92
CA LYS A 48 14.17 2.06 -7.36
C LYS A 48 12.67 1.98 -7.62
N TRP A 49 11.96 1.10 -6.91
CA TRP A 49 10.51 0.98 -7.04
C TRP A 49 9.77 2.21 -6.54
N THR A 50 10.20 2.79 -5.41
CA THR A 50 9.58 4.01 -4.87
C THR A 50 9.77 5.20 -5.80
N ALA A 51 10.98 5.39 -6.36
CA ALA A 51 11.26 6.45 -7.33
C ALA A 51 10.45 6.32 -8.63
N ASN A 52 10.14 5.10 -9.07
CA ASN A 52 9.36 4.87 -10.29
C ASN A 52 7.84 5.01 -10.07
N LEU A 53 7.35 4.70 -8.87
CA LEU A 53 5.92 4.61 -8.60
C LEU A 53 5.35 5.87 -7.93
N LEU A 54 6.14 6.51 -7.08
CA LEU A 54 5.70 7.67 -6.31
C LEU A 54 6.07 8.96 -7.05
N PRO A 55 5.17 9.96 -7.09
CA PRO A 55 5.43 11.22 -7.79
C PRO A 55 6.49 12.08 -7.07
N ALA A 56 6.70 11.88 -5.77
CA ALA A 56 7.74 12.55 -4.99
C ALA A 56 8.25 11.67 -3.85
N ARG A 57 9.49 11.90 -3.39
CA ARG A 57 10.12 11.13 -2.30
C ARG A 57 9.41 11.27 -0.95
N GLN A 58 8.76 12.40 -0.70
CA GLN A 58 8.06 12.69 0.56
C GLN A 58 6.56 12.39 0.48
N PHE A 59 6.08 11.80 -0.62
CA PHE A 59 4.66 11.67 -0.87
C PHE A 59 4.28 10.29 -1.43
N GLY A 60 3.26 9.69 -0.81
CA GLY A 60 2.76 8.38 -1.18
C GLY A 60 3.45 7.23 -0.47
N TYR A 61 2.83 6.06 -0.59
CA TYR A 61 3.30 4.82 0.02
C TYR A 61 3.23 3.67 -0.96
N VAL A 62 4.35 2.95 -1.09
CA VAL A 62 4.39 1.63 -1.71
C VAL A 62 4.09 0.59 -0.64
N ILE A 63 3.19 -0.35 -0.96
CA ILE A 63 2.75 -1.42 -0.07
C ILE A 63 3.44 -2.72 -0.49
N LEU A 64 4.05 -3.40 0.47
CA LEU A 64 4.80 -4.64 0.30
C LEU A 64 4.20 -5.74 1.19
N THR A 65 4.14 -6.96 0.67
CA THR A 65 3.95 -8.18 1.48
C THR A 65 5.32 -8.69 1.89
N THR A 66 5.61 -8.68 3.18
CA THR A 66 6.84 -9.25 3.75
C THR A 66 6.50 -10.46 4.63
N SER A 67 7.51 -11.16 5.13
CA SER A 67 7.34 -12.26 6.10
C SER A 67 6.69 -11.80 7.42
N ALA A 68 6.84 -10.52 7.79
CA ALA A 68 6.25 -9.93 8.99
C ALA A 68 4.87 -9.30 8.73
N GLY A 69 4.28 -9.54 7.56
CA GLY A 69 2.96 -9.05 7.17
C GLY A 69 2.99 -7.98 6.08
N ILE A 70 1.82 -7.38 5.83
CA ILE A 70 1.65 -6.28 4.87
C ILE A 70 2.06 -4.98 5.55
N MET A 71 2.98 -4.26 4.93
CA MET A 71 3.51 -3.00 5.47
C MET A 71 3.87 -2.03 4.35
N ASP A 72 4.06 -0.77 4.70
CA ASP A 72 4.60 0.23 3.79
C ASP A 72 6.12 0.09 3.65
N HIS A 73 6.66 0.70 2.59
CA HIS A 73 8.09 0.70 2.29
C HIS A 73 8.97 1.39 3.35
N GLU A 74 8.46 2.36 4.13
CA GLU A 74 9.23 3.01 5.20
C GLU A 74 9.36 2.09 6.43
N GLU A 75 8.28 1.40 6.80
CA GLU A 75 8.28 0.34 7.83
C GLU A 75 9.16 -0.84 7.40
N ALA A 76 9.08 -1.26 6.15
CA ALA A 76 9.91 -2.33 5.59
C ALA A 76 11.40 -1.98 5.65
N HIS A 77 11.77 -0.73 5.31
CA HIS A 77 13.13 -0.25 5.43
C HIS A 77 13.62 -0.23 6.88
N ARG A 78 12.81 0.29 7.81
CA ARG A 78 13.15 0.33 9.25
C ARG A 78 13.36 -1.05 9.85
N LYS A 79 12.57 -2.03 9.42
CA LYS A 79 12.66 -3.42 9.89
C LYS A 79 13.68 -4.25 9.10
N HIS A 80 14.34 -3.67 8.11
CA HIS A 80 15.26 -4.35 7.20
C HIS A 80 14.66 -5.63 6.58
N VAL A 81 13.40 -5.56 6.19
CA VAL A 81 12.67 -6.65 5.54
C VAL A 81 12.18 -6.21 4.16
N SER A 82 12.07 -7.16 3.25
CA SER A 82 11.46 -6.94 1.94
C SER A 82 10.61 -8.16 1.58
N GLY A 83 9.97 -8.12 0.41
CA GLY A 83 9.16 -9.23 -0.07
C GLY A 83 8.55 -8.92 -1.43
N LYS A 84 7.25 -9.10 -1.56
CA LYS A 84 6.53 -8.90 -2.82
C LYS A 84 5.86 -7.55 -2.86
N ILE A 85 5.96 -6.85 -3.99
CA ILE A 85 5.22 -5.60 -4.18
C ILE A 85 3.73 -5.90 -4.41
N LEU A 86 2.86 -5.19 -3.68
CA LEU A 86 1.41 -5.31 -3.83
C LEU A 86 0.86 -4.18 -4.68
N GLY A 87 1.26 -2.95 -4.40
CA GLY A 87 0.68 -1.77 -5.02
C GLY A 87 1.19 -0.48 -4.38
N PHE A 88 0.56 0.63 -4.77
CA PHE A 88 0.91 1.96 -4.30
C PHE A 88 -0.34 2.79 -4.03
N VAL A 89 -0.19 3.80 -3.19
CA VAL A 89 -1.22 4.82 -2.92
C VAL A 89 -0.55 6.17 -2.75
N TYR A 90 -1.13 7.20 -3.36
CA TYR A 90 -0.77 8.60 -3.18
C TYR A 90 -1.94 9.51 -3.55
#